data_AF-A0A7X7MI01-F1
#
_entry.id   AF-A0A7X7MI01-F1
#
_cell.length_a   1.000
_cell.length_b   1.000
_cell.length_c   1.000
_cell.angle_alpha   90.00
_cell.angle_beta   90.00
_cell.angle_gamma   90.00
#
_symmetry.space_group_name_H-M   'P 1'
#
loop_
_entity.id
_entity.type
_entity.pdbx_description
1 polymer ?
#
loop_
_entity_poly.entity_id
_entity_poly.type
_entity_poly.pdbx_seq_one_letter_code
_entity_poly.pdbx_strand_id
1 'polypeptide(L)'
;MIEDVYEPLERYHTEFQAKFDRLSNELFERLITASGVDEASNARTIAELRRLESQLSAAQGRRLLWQCLLAAAVLAIIFSILVCVFAFLELQDQPAGASSANIILRFLGGLAGAGLSSVLLYKVIYAHYRRIAATIEALKANISQKTAQAWAQMAPLNQLYDWDISAKLIAQTVPRIQLDPYFTTQRLQELQQHFGWDGSSDDRSSVLFAQSGSINDNPFVFGHLRKMQWGEQT
;
A
#
# COMPACT_ATOMS: atom_id res chain seq x y z
N MET A 1 33.98 -7.40 -35.21
CA MET A 1 33.59 -8.77 -34.87
C MET A 1 32.90 -8.68 -33.52
N ILE A 2 31.62 -9.06 -33.41
CA ILE A 2 30.92 -9.02 -32.11
C ILE A 2 31.37 -10.25 -31.34
N GLU A 3 31.84 -10.06 -30.11
CA GLU A 3 32.39 -11.14 -29.28
C GLU A 3 31.28 -12.04 -28.76
N ASP A 4 31.50 -13.35 -28.85
CA ASP A 4 30.59 -14.36 -28.32
C ASP A 4 30.64 -14.38 -26.79
N VAL A 5 29.48 -14.57 -26.16
CA VAL A 5 29.38 -14.65 -24.71
C VAL A 5 29.48 -16.11 -24.28
N TYR A 6 30.68 -16.58 -23.94
CA TYR A 6 30.90 -17.97 -23.50
C TYR A 6 30.55 -18.18 -22.01
N GLU A 7 30.89 -17.22 -21.15
CA GLU A 7 30.68 -17.31 -19.70
C GLU A 7 29.78 -16.15 -19.19
N PRO A 8 28.48 -16.16 -19.53
CA PRO A 8 27.57 -15.06 -19.24
C PRO A 8 27.41 -14.77 -17.74
N LEU A 9 27.47 -15.81 -16.89
CA LEU A 9 27.31 -15.67 -15.45
C LEU A 9 28.53 -15.04 -14.78
N GLU A 10 29.74 -15.41 -15.20
CA GLU A 10 30.96 -14.80 -14.68
C GLU A 10 31.07 -13.35 -15.15
N ARG A 11 30.83 -13.10 -16.44
CA ARG A 11 30.81 -11.75 -17.01
C ARG A 11 29.71 -10.87 -16.42
N TYR A 12 28.62 -11.44 -15.91
CA TYR A 12 27.61 -10.68 -15.19
C TYR A 12 28.19 -9.98 -13.96
N HIS A 13 28.92 -10.72 -13.13
CA HIS A 13 29.50 -10.18 -11.90
C HIS A 13 30.71 -9.28 -12.14
N THR A 14 31.48 -9.52 -13.21
CA THR A 14 32.70 -8.77 -13.49
C THR A 14 32.49 -7.55 -14.39
N GLU A 15 31.53 -7.59 -15.32
CA GLU A 15 31.37 -6.58 -16.37
C GLU A 15 29.92 -6.11 -16.54
N PHE A 16 28.97 -7.03 -16.81
CA PHE A 16 27.64 -6.66 -17.29
C PHE A 16 26.81 -5.93 -16.26
N GLN A 17 26.95 -6.24 -14.96
CA GLN A 17 26.23 -5.51 -13.91
C GLN A 17 26.61 -4.02 -13.92
N ALA A 18 27.91 -3.71 -13.84
CA ALA A 18 28.38 -2.33 -13.85
C ALA A 18 28.04 -1.60 -15.16
N LYS A 19 28.11 -2.31 -16.30
CA LYS A 19 27.73 -1.78 -17.61
C LYS A 19 26.23 -1.48 -17.68
N PHE A 20 25.38 -2.38 -17.19
CA PHE A 20 23.93 -2.19 -17.15
C PHE A 20 23.57 -0.99 -16.28
N ASP A 21 24.16 -0.86 -15.09
CA ASP A 21 23.93 0.27 -14.18
C ASP A 21 24.27 1.61 -14.85
N ARG A 22 25.44 1.67 -15.51
CA ARG A 22 25.86 2.85 -16.26
C ARG A 22 24.89 3.18 -17.40
N LEU A 23 24.54 2.21 -18.24
CA LEU A 23 23.62 2.42 -19.36
C LEU A 23 22.21 2.81 -18.89
N SER A 24 21.74 2.25 -17.77
CA SER A 24 20.47 2.61 -17.14
C SER A 24 20.44 4.06 -16.73
N ASN A 25 21.48 4.52 -16.04
CA ASN A 25 21.62 5.90 -15.60
C ASN A 25 21.70 6.85 -16.80
N GLU A 26 22.54 6.53 -17.79
CA GLU A 26 22.63 7.33 -19.02
C GLU A 26 21.29 7.41 -19.76
N LEU A 27 20.53 6.31 -19.83
CA LEU A 27 19.22 6.31 -20.46
C LEU A 27 18.22 7.16 -19.67
N PHE A 28 18.20 7.03 -18.35
CA PHE A 28 17.30 7.79 -17.49
C PHE A 28 17.57 9.30 -17.59
N GLU A 29 18.84 9.71 -17.57
CA GLU A 29 19.25 11.11 -17.79
C GLU A 29 18.79 11.64 -19.16
N ARG A 30 18.86 10.81 -20.21
CA ARG A 30 18.33 11.17 -21.53
C ARG A 30 16.81 11.33 -21.51
N LEU A 31 16.09 10.45 -20.81
CA LEU A 31 14.64 10.54 -20.67
C LEU A 31 14.24 11.79 -19.89
N ILE A 32 14.93 12.12 -18.79
CA ILE A 32 14.73 13.36 -18.05
C ILE A 32 14.93 14.56 -18.99
N THR A 33 16.08 14.62 -19.65
CA THR A 33 16.43 15.71 -20.57
C THR A 33 15.39 15.86 -21.69
N ALA A 34 14.94 14.75 -22.27
CA ALA A 34 13.94 14.74 -23.34
C ALA A 34 12.53 15.11 -22.84
N SER A 35 12.17 14.71 -21.62
CA SER A 35 10.87 15.01 -21.02
C SER A 35 10.73 16.47 -20.59
N GLY A 36 11.86 17.15 -20.31
CA GLY A 36 11.88 18.53 -19.82
C GLY A 36 11.17 18.73 -18.47
N VAL A 37 11.05 17.67 -17.67
CA VAL A 37 10.42 17.74 -16.34
C VAL A 37 11.24 18.63 -15.40
N ASP A 38 10.57 19.56 -14.72
CA ASP A 38 11.19 20.38 -13.68
C ASP A 38 11.29 19.60 -12.37
N GLU A 39 12.48 19.03 -12.13
CA GLU A 39 12.80 18.27 -10.91
C GLU A 39 12.60 19.09 -9.64
N ALA A 40 12.96 20.38 -9.64
CA ALA A 40 12.86 21.23 -8.46
C ALA A 40 11.40 21.52 -8.10
N SER A 41 10.55 21.76 -9.10
CA SER A 41 9.10 21.93 -8.94
C SER A 41 8.42 20.65 -8.47
N ASN A 42 8.79 19.50 -9.04
CA ASN A 42 8.28 18.21 -8.60
C ASN A 42 8.70 17.90 -7.16
N ALA A 43 9.98 18.10 -6.81
CA ALA A 43 10.48 17.88 -5.45
C ALA A 43 9.74 18.74 -4.42
N ARG A 44 9.44 20.01 -4.72
CA ARG A 44 8.62 20.88 -3.87
C ARG A 44 7.19 20.34 -3.70
N THR A 45 6.58 19.90 -4.80
CA THR A 45 5.22 19.32 -4.81
C THR A 45 5.16 18.05 -3.94
N ILE A 46 6.16 17.18 -4.06
CA ILE A 46 6.27 15.95 -3.25
C ILE A 46 6.55 16.27 -1.77
N ALA A 47 7.38 17.28 -1.48
CA ALA A 47 7.61 17.71 -0.11
C ALA A 47 6.32 18.24 0.57
N GLU A 48 5.53 19.03 -0.17
CA GLU A 48 4.20 19.47 0.28
C GLU A 48 3.26 18.28 0.49
N LEU A 49 3.22 17.32 -0.44
CA LEU A 49 2.42 16.11 -0.35
C LEU A 49 2.74 15.33 0.93
N ARG A 50 4.03 15.04 1.17
CA ARG A 50 4.48 14.33 2.38
C ARG A 50 4.10 15.06 3.67
N ARG A 51 4.17 16.39 3.65
CA ARG A 51 3.71 17.21 4.78
C ARG A 51 2.21 17.07 5.02
N LEU A 52 1.40 17.09 3.96
CA LEU A 52 -0.05 16.90 4.06
C LEU A 52 -0.42 15.49 4.53
N GLU A 53 0.27 14.45 4.05
CA GLU A 53 0.09 13.07 4.48
C GLU A 53 0.44 12.89 5.97
N SER A 54 1.51 13.53 6.44
CA SER A 54 1.87 13.57 7.86
C SER A 54 0.81 14.28 8.70
N GLN A 55 0.24 15.39 8.21
CA GLN A 55 -0.87 16.06 8.89
C GLN A 55 -2.13 15.19 8.92
N LEU A 56 -2.42 14.46 7.85
CA LEU A 56 -3.53 13.53 7.77
C LEU A 56 -3.39 12.39 8.78
N SER A 57 -2.22 11.75 8.86
CA SER A 57 -1.97 10.65 9.80
C SER A 57 -2.05 11.13 11.26
N ALA A 58 -1.51 12.31 11.57
CA ALA A 58 -1.66 12.93 12.87
C ALA A 58 -3.14 13.26 13.21
N ALA A 59 -3.91 13.77 12.24
CA ALA A 59 -5.33 14.05 12.41
C ALA A 59 -6.15 12.76 12.60
N GLN A 60 -5.81 11.67 11.89
CA GLN A 60 -6.41 10.35 12.07
C GLN A 60 -6.10 9.77 13.46
N GLY A 61 -4.87 9.90 13.94
CA GLY A 61 -4.50 9.52 15.30
C GLY A 61 -5.31 10.28 16.36
N ARG A 62 -5.47 11.60 16.19
CA ARG A 62 -6.35 12.41 17.04
C ARG A 62 -7.81 11.95 16.95
N ARG A 63 -8.31 11.63 15.76
CA ARG A 63 -9.68 11.12 15.57
C ARG A 63 -9.92 9.84 16.37
N LEU A 64 -8.96 8.91 16.36
CA LEU A 64 -9.04 7.67 17.16
C LEU A 64 -9.12 7.97 18.65
N LEU A 65 -8.31 8.89 19.17
CA LEU A 65 -8.37 9.32 20.58
C LEU A 65 -9.76 9.87 20.93
N TRP A 66 -10.34 10.73 20.08
CA TRP A 66 -11.68 11.26 20.31
C TRP A 66 -12.79 10.22 20.18
N GLN A 67 -12.61 9.18 19.35
CA GLN A 67 -13.51 8.03 19.28
C GLN A 67 -13.46 7.20 20.57
N CYS A 68 -12.27 6.96 21.11
CA CYS A 68 -12.12 6.31 22.41
C CYS A 68 -12.76 7.13 23.53
N LEU A 69 -12.57 8.45 23.55
CA LEU A 69 -13.23 9.34 24.52
C LEU A 69 -14.76 9.32 24.37
N LEU A 70 -15.27 9.26 23.13
CA LEU A 70 -16.70 9.13 22.88
C LEU A 70 -17.24 7.79 23.42
N ALA A 71 -16.55 6.68 23.16
CA ALA A 71 -16.91 5.38 23.71
C ALA A 71 -16.87 5.37 25.24
N ALA A 72 -15.84 5.96 25.84
CA ALA A 72 -15.69 6.07 27.30
C ALA A 72 -16.81 6.92 27.92
N ALA A 73 -17.20 8.02 27.29
CA ALA A 73 -18.31 8.86 27.75
C ALA A 73 -19.65 8.12 27.69
N VAL A 74 -19.90 7.32 26.64
CA VAL A 74 -21.09 6.48 26.54
C VAL A 74 -21.10 5.41 27.64
N LEU A 75 -19.97 4.74 27.87
CA LEU A 75 -19.83 3.77 28.96
C LEU A 75 -20.05 4.40 30.34
N ALA A 76 -19.55 5.62 30.56
CA ALA A 76 -19.77 6.34 31.80
C ALA A 76 -21.26 6.65 32.03
N ILE A 77 -22.00 7.01 30.98
CA ILE A 77 -23.46 7.20 31.06
C ILE A 77 -24.15 5.88 31.43
N ILE A 78 -23.81 4.78 30.76
CA ILE A 78 -24.37 3.44 31.05
C ILE A 78 -24.09 3.04 32.50
N PHE A 79 -22.86 3.23 32.97
CA PHE A 79 -22.49 2.94 34.36
C PHE A 79 -23.26 3.81 35.35
N SER A 80 -23.42 5.10 35.07
CA SER A 80 -24.20 6.02 35.90
C SER A 80 -25.67 5.59 36.01
N ILE A 81 -26.26 5.10 34.92
CA ILE A 81 -27.62 4.55 34.90
C ILE A 81 -27.69 3.27 35.74
N LEU A 82 -26.73 2.35 35.59
CA LEU A 82 -26.68 1.11 36.39
C LEU A 82 -26.63 1.41 37.89
N VAL A 83 -25.81 2.38 38.31
CA VAL A 83 -25.76 2.83 39.72
C VAL A 83 -27.12 3.33 40.19
N CYS A 84 -27.84 4.09 39.37
CA CYS A 84 -29.20 4.53 39.70
C CYS A 84 -30.17 3.35 39.86
N VAL A 85 -30.11 2.34 38.96
CA VAL A 85 -30.97 1.16 39.04
C VAL A 85 -30.68 0.34 40.29
N PHE A 86 -29.41 0.07 40.60
CA PHE A 86 -29.04 -0.66 41.81
C PHE A 86 -29.45 0.07 43.09
N ALA A 87 -29.22 1.39 43.16
CA ALA A 87 -29.66 2.19 44.30
C ALA A 87 -31.19 2.20 44.45
N PHE A 88 -31.93 2.15 43.35
CA PHE A 88 -33.39 2.06 43.37
C PHE A 88 -33.88 0.70 43.90
N LEU A 89 -33.26 -0.40 43.47
CA LEU A 89 -33.60 -1.75 43.97
C LEU A 89 -33.26 -1.88 45.47
N GLU A 90 -32.11 -1.39 45.92
CA GLU A 90 -31.73 -1.37 47.34
C GLU A 90 -32.72 -0.57 48.21
N LEU A 91 -33.35 0.47 47.65
CA LEU A 91 -34.36 1.26 48.36
C LEU A 91 -35.67 0.46 48.55
N GLN A 92 -35.99 -0.46 47.64
CA GLN A 92 -37.22 -1.25 47.66
C GLN A 92 -37.15 -2.41 48.68
N ASP A 93 -35.95 -2.99 48.88
CA ASP A 93 -35.71 -4.11 49.80
C ASP A 93 -35.29 -3.68 51.22
N GLN A 94 -35.35 -2.39 51.55
CA GLN A 94 -34.90 -1.88 52.85
C GLN A 94 -35.82 -2.31 54.02
N PRO A 95 -35.27 -2.85 55.13
CA PRO A 95 -36.06 -3.13 56.34
C PRO A 95 -36.54 -1.85 57.02
N ALA A 96 -37.78 -1.85 57.51
CA ALA A 96 -38.41 -0.70 58.15
C ALA A 96 -37.60 -0.20 59.35
N GLY A 97 -37.01 1.01 59.23
CA GLY A 97 -36.24 1.68 60.29
C GLY A 97 -34.76 1.93 60.01
N ALA A 98 -34.21 1.43 58.89
CA ALA A 98 -32.84 1.72 58.47
C ALA A 98 -32.69 3.11 57.82
N SER A 99 -31.53 3.75 57.98
CA SER A 99 -31.24 5.05 57.36
C SER A 99 -31.04 4.92 55.84
N SER A 100 -31.89 5.58 55.05
CA SER A 100 -31.85 5.57 53.57
C SER A 100 -30.99 6.68 52.96
N ALA A 101 -30.38 7.53 53.79
CA ALA A 101 -29.64 8.72 53.34
C ALA A 101 -28.49 8.39 52.36
N ASN A 102 -27.75 7.30 52.60
CA ASN A 102 -26.65 6.88 51.73
C ASN A 102 -27.13 6.37 50.36
N ILE A 103 -28.29 5.72 50.30
CA ILE A 103 -28.87 5.18 49.06
C ILE A 103 -29.38 6.34 48.19
N ILE A 104 -30.09 7.30 48.81
CA ILE A 104 -30.57 8.52 48.14
C ILE A 104 -29.40 9.33 47.59
N LEU A 105 -28.29 9.45 48.34
CA LEU A 105 -27.09 10.15 47.88
C LEU A 105 -26.46 9.49 46.64
N ARG A 106 -26.38 8.15 46.61
CA ARG A 106 -25.87 7.39 45.43
C ARG A 106 -26.77 7.58 44.21
N PHE A 107 -28.09 7.55 44.40
CA PHE A 107 -29.06 7.77 43.33
C PHE A 107 -28.95 9.19 42.73
N LEU A 108 -28.91 10.21 43.59
CA LEU A 108 -28.72 11.61 43.15
C LEU A 108 -27.35 11.80 42.48
N GLY A 109 -26.30 11.16 43.00
CA GLY A 109 -24.97 11.16 42.40
C GLY A 109 -24.96 10.53 41.00
N GLY A 110 -25.68 9.42 40.80
CA GLY A 110 -25.83 8.77 39.50
C GLY A 110 -26.62 9.62 38.49
N LEU A 111 -27.65 10.34 38.93
CA LEU A 111 -28.37 11.30 38.06
C LEU A 111 -27.48 12.49 37.67
N ALA A 112 -26.76 13.06 38.61
CA ALA A 112 -25.82 14.15 38.35
C ALA A 112 -24.68 13.72 37.42
N GLY A 113 -24.12 12.52 37.62
CA GLY A 113 -23.08 11.93 36.79
C GLY A 113 -23.54 11.69 35.34
N ALA A 114 -24.76 11.18 35.16
CA ALA A 114 -25.35 10.97 33.83
C ALA A 114 -25.60 12.29 33.11
N GLY A 115 -26.13 13.29 33.81
CA GLY A 115 -26.36 14.64 33.27
C GLY A 115 -25.06 15.32 32.84
N LEU A 116 -24.04 15.32 33.70
CA LEU A 116 -22.74 15.92 33.40
C LEU A 116 -22.05 15.23 32.20
N SER A 117 -22.04 13.89 32.19
CA SER A 117 -21.45 13.10 31.10
C SER A 117 -22.14 13.36 29.76
N SER A 118 -23.48 13.51 29.77
CA SER A 118 -24.26 13.82 28.57
C SER A 118 -23.94 15.21 28.01
N VAL A 119 -23.79 16.22 28.87
CA VAL A 119 -23.40 17.59 28.46
C VAL A 119 -21.99 17.61 27.87
N LEU A 120 -21.03 16.93 28.51
CA LEU A 120 -19.65 16.83 28.02
C LEU A 120 -19.58 16.12 26.67
N LEU A 121 -20.34 15.04 26.49
CA LEU A 121 -20.43 14.29 25.24
C LEU A 121 -20.90 15.19 24.10
N TYR A 122 -22.04 15.89 24.28
CA TYR A 122 -22.63 16.70 23.22
C TYR A 122 -21.83 17.97 22.91
N LYS A 123 -21.46 18.76 23.93
CA LYS A 123 -20.83 20.07 23.72
C LYS A 123 -19.35 19.98 23.36
N VAL A 124 -18.61 19.04 23.94
CA VAL A 124 -17.15 19.01 23.83
C VAL A 124 -16.71 17.92 22.86
N ILE A 125 -17.01 16.66 23.18
CA ILE A 125 -16.48 15.49 22.46
C ILE A 125 -17.01 15.43 21.03
N TYR A 126 -18.34 15.49 20.85
CA TYR A 126 -18.95 15.41 19.52
C TYR A 126 -18.54 16.60 18.64
N ALA A 127 -18.48 17.81 19.19
CA ALA A 127 -18.05 19.00 18.47
C ALA A 127 -16.60 18.89 17.98
N HIS A 128 -15.67 18.44 18.83
CA HIS A 128 -14.27 18.24 18.44
C HIS A 128 -14.11 17.11 17.42
N TYR A 129 -14.82 15.99 17.61
CA TYR A 129 -14.83 14.89 16.66
C TYR A 129 -15.27 15.34 15.27
N ARG A 130 -16.36 16.11 15.17
CA ARG A 130 -16.85 16.66 13.90
C ARG A 130 -15.84 17.59 13.23
N ARG A 131 -15.18 18.47 14.00
CA ARG A 131 -14.16 19.37 13.46
C ARG A 131 -12.99 18.58 12.86
N ILE A 132 -12.49 17.58 13.59
CA ILE A 132 -11.38 16.74 13.13
C ILE A 132 -11.79 15.93 11.88
N ALA A 133 -13.01 15.39 11.85
CA ALA A 133 -13.54 14.71 10.68
C ALA A 133 -13.56 15.62 9.44
N ALA A 134 -14.03 16.87 9.60
CA ALA A 134 -14.02 17.85 8.51
C ALA A 134 -12.59 18.21 8.05
N THR A 135 -11.64 18.37 8.99
CA THR A 135 -10.23 18.60 8.66
C THR A 135 -9.62 17.43 7.89
N ILE A 136 -9.94 16.19 8.26
CA ILE A 136 -9.47 14.99 7.56
C ILE A 136 -9.98 14.97 6.11
N GLU A 137 -11.25 15.27 5.88
CA GLU A 137 -11.80 15.30 4.52
C GLU A 137 -11.18 16.43 3.67
N ALA A 138 -10.97 17.62 4.26
CA ALA A 138 -10.25 18.71 3.59
C ALA A 138 -8.79 18.33 3.25
N LEU A 139 -8.09 17.66 4.17
CA LEU A 139 -6.72 17.18 3.93
C LEU A 139 -6.67 16.14 2.82
N LYS A 140 -7.61 15.18 2.79
CA LYS A 140 -7.71 14.19 1.71
C LYS A 140 -7.93 14.83 0.35
N ALA A 141 -8.81 15.84 0.27
CA ALA A 141 -9.06 16.58 -0.96
C ALA A 141 -7.81 17.35 -1.44
N ASN A 142 -7.05 17.96 -0.52
CA ASN A 142 -5.80 18.62 -0.86
C ASN A 142 -4.72 17.62 -1.32
N ILE A 143 -4.62 16.47 -0.66
CA ILE A 143 -3.71 15.40 -1.06
C ILE A 143 -4.06 14.91 -2.46
N SER A 144 -5.33 14.62 -2.75
CA SER A 144 -5.72 14.14 -4.08
C SER A 144 -5.41 15.16 -5.19
N GLN A 145 -5.65 16.45 -4.93
CA GLN A 145 -5.29 17.52 -5.85
C GLN A 145 -3.78 17.60 -6.10
N LYS A 146 -2.97 17.52 -5.03
CA LYS A 146 -1.51 17.56 -5.11
C LYS A 146 -0.94 16.31 -5.78
N THR A 147 -1.54 15.14 -5.54
CA THR A 147 -1.21 13.90 -6.24
C THR A 147 -1.48 14.03 -7.73
N ALA A 148 -2.63 14.58 -8.13
CA ALA A 148 -2.93 14.84 -9.54
C ALA A 148 -1.93 15.82 -10.17
N GLN A 149 -1.55 16.87 -9.44
CA GLN A 149 -0.51 17.81 -9.87
C GLN A 149 0.84 17.12 -10.07
N ALA A 150 1.27 16.27 -9.13
CA ALA A 150 2.52 15.52 -9.23
C ALA A 150 2.51 14.55 -10.43
N TRP A 151 1.38 13.87 -10.67
CA TRP A 151 1.21 13.02 -11.86
C TRP A 151 1.27 13.81 -13.16
N ALA A 152 0.64 14.99 -13.22
CA ALA A 152 0.69 15.85 -14.39
C ALA A 152 2.12 16.36 -14.67
N GLN A 153 2.89 16.69 -13.62
CA GLN A 153 4.30 17.08 -13.76
C GLN A 153 5.16 15.94 -14.30
N MET A 154 4.89 14.69 -13.90
CA MET A 154 5.64 13.51 -14.34
C MET A 154 5.13 12.92 -15.67
N ALA A 155 3.96 13.35 -16.16
CA ALA A 155 3.33 12.78 -17.34
C ALA A 155 4.24 12.78 -18.59
N PRO A 156 5.01 13.84 -18.91
CA PRO A 156 5.91 13.84 -20.06
C PRO A 156 6.99 12.76 -19.95
N LEU A 157 7.58 12.57 -18.77
CA LEU A 157 8.59 11.53 -18.55
C LEU A 157 7.98 10.13 -18.66
N ASN A 158 6.82 9.92 -18.04
CA ASN A 158 6.12 8.64 -18.09
C ASN A 158 5.71 8.23 -19.50
N GLN A 159 5.39 9.20 -20.36
CA GLN A 159 5.06 8.94 -21.77
C GLN A 159 6.26 8.50 -22.61
N LEU A 160 7.48 8.88 -22.22
CA LEU A 160 8.71 8.45 -22.89
C LEU A 160 9.16 7.05 -22.44
N TYR A 161 8.62 6.54 -21.34
CA TYR A 161 8.97 5.24 -20.81
C TYR A 161 8.16 4.14 -21.51
N ASP A 162 8.82 3.42 -22.42
CA ASP A 162 8.26 2.28 -23.14
C ASP A 162 8.59 0.94 -22.46
N TRP A 163 7.69 -0.04 -22.60
CA TRP A 163 7.87 -1.41 -22.09
C TRP A 163 9.11 -2.12 -22.64
N ASP A 164 9.53 -1.76 -23.86
CA ASP A 164 10.70 -2.37 -24.53
C ASP A 164 12.04 -1.81 -24.04
N ILE A 165 12.04 -0.75 -23.22
CA ILE A 165 13.28 -0.11 -22.74
C ILE A 165 14.18 -1.12 -22.03
N SER A 166 13.62 -1.95 -21.15
CA SER A 166 14.36 -2.97 -20.42
C SER A 166 15.02 -3.98 -21.37
N ALA A 167 14.29 -4.43 -22.39
CA ALA A 167 14.81 -5.38 -23.37
C ALA A 167 15.94 -4.76 -24.22
N LYS A 168 15.76 -3.52 -24.68
CA LYS A 168 16.78 -2.77 -25.42
C LYS A 168 18.04 -2.55 -24.59
N LEU A 169 17.88 -2.27 -23.29
CA LEU A 169 18.98 -2.04 -22.37
C LEU A 169 19.77 -3.33 -22.10
N ILE A 170 19.09 -4.46 -21.92
CA ILE A 170 19.72 -5.78 -21.80
C ILE A 170 20.51 -6.12 -23.08
N ALA A 171 19.92 -5.88 -24.26
CA ALA A 171 20.58 -6.11 -25.55
C ALA A 171 21.82 -5.23 -25.77
N GLN A 172 21.84 -4.00 -25.22
CA GLN A 172 23.02 -3.13 -25.26
C GLN A 172 24.10 -3.56 -24.26
N THR A 173 23.69 -4.20 -23.16
CA THR A 173 24.58 -4.62 -22.09
C THR A 173 25.32 -5.90 -22.48
N VAL A 174 24.58 -6.94 -22.84
CA VAL A 174 25.13 -8.27 -23.15
C VAL A 174 25.21 -8.44 -24.67
N PRO A 175 26.40 -8.62 -25.25
CA PRO A 175 26.55 -8.86 -26.68
C PRO A 175 25.74 -10.10 -27.13
N ARG A 176 25.17 -10.04 -28.34
CA ARG A 176 24.44 -11.15 -28.98
C ARG A 176 23.27 -11.74 -28.16
N ILE A 177 22.78 -11.05 -27.13
CA ILE A 177 21.49 -11.37 -26.51
C ILE A 177 20.37 -10.63 -27.23
N GLN A 178 19.27 -11.33 -27.50
CA GLN A 178 18.06 -10.76 -28.05
C GLN A 178 16.87 -11.33 -27.28
N LEU A 179 15.94 -10.46 -26.87
CA LEU A 179 14.68 -10.88 -26.27
C LEU A 179 13.59 -10.76 -27.33
N ASP A 180 12.79 -11.80 -27.48
CA ASP A 180 11.65 -11.78 -28.39
C ASP A 180 10.55 -10.87 -27.80
N PRO A 181 9.87 -10.02 -28.58
CA PRO A 181 8.76 -9.22 -28.06
C PRO A 181 7.62 -10.05 -27.48
N TYR A 182 7.41 -11.24 -28.05
CA TYR A 182 6.40 -12.20 -27.63
C TYR A 182 6.94 -13.61 -27.74
N PHE A 183 6.53 -14.48 -26.82
CA PHE A 183 6.76 -15.90 -26.97
C PHE A 183 5.77 -16.50 -27.97
N THR A 184 6.26 -16.88 -29.15
CA THR A 184 5.42 -17.34 -30.26
C THR A 184 5.34 -18.87 -30.33
N THR A 185 4.27 -19.38 -30.96
CA THR A 185 4.14 -20.82 -31.26
C THR A 185 5.28 -21.34 -32.14
N GLN A 186 5.82 -20.50 -33.04
CA GLN A 186 6.97 -20.87 -33.85
C GLN A 186 8.22 -21.09 -32.98
N ARG A 187 8.47 -20.20 -32.02
CA ARG A 187 9.58 -20.36 -31.07
C ARG A 187 9.39 -21.60 -30.20
N LEU A 188 8.17 -21.86 -29.75
CA LEU A 188 7.80 -23.08 -29.03
C LEU A 188 8.14 -24.33 -29.83
N GLN A 189 7.73 -24.36 -31.10
CA GLN A 189 7.96 -25.48 -32.00
C GLN A 189 9.45 -25.69 -32.27
N GLU A 190 10.22 -24.62 -32.47
CA GLU A 190 11.68 -24.68 -32.63
C GLU A 190 12.34 -25.31 -31.40
N LEU A 191 11.95 -24.88 -30.19
CA LEU A 191 12.47 -25.45 -28.94
C LEU A 191 12.16 -26.95 -28.81
N GLN A 192 10.94 -27.38 -29.19
CA GLN A 192 10.55 -28.79 -29.14
C GLN A 192 11.27 -29.65 -30.19
N GLN A 193 11.31 -29.18 -31.44
CA GLN A 193 11.77 -29.98 -32.57
C GLN A 193 13.30 -30.01 -32.72
N HIS A 194 13.97 -28.88 -32.45
CA HIS A 194 15.41 -28.73 -32.70
C HIS A 194 16.26 -28.76 -31.42
N PHE A 195 15.69 -28.33 -30.29
CA PHE A 195 16.41 -28.25 -29.00
C PHE A 195 15.92 -29.28 -27.97
N GLY A 196 14.97 -30.13 -28.34
CA GLY A 196 14.52 -31.25 -27.52
C GLY A 196 13.76 -30.86 -26.25
N TRP A 197 13.13 -29.67 -26.23
CA TRP A 197 12.29 -29.28 -25.10
C TRP A 197 11.05 -30.19 -25.03
N ASP A 198 10.89 -30.85 -23.88
CA ASP A 198 9.88 -31.91 -23.66
C ASP A 198 8.50 -31.37 -23.26
N GLY A 199 8.35 -30.05 -23.15
CA GLY A 199 7.09 -29.42 -22.75
C GLY A 199 6.70 -29.70 -21.30
N SER A 200 7.65 -30.07 -20.42
CA SER A 200 7.41 -30.40 -19.01
C SER A 200 6.99 -29.20 -18.13
N SER A 201 5.86 -28.57 -18.45
CA SER A 201 5.04 -27.97 -17.40
C SER A 201 4.19 -29.10 -16.82
N ASP A 202 4.54 -29.57 -15.62
CA ASP A 202 3.72 -30.47 -14.80
C ASP A 202 2.23 -30.11 -14.97
N ASP A 203 1.34 -31.08 -15.22
CA ASP A 203 -0.10 -30.87 -15.41
C ASP A 203 -0.74 -30.08 -14.25
N ARG A 204 -0.05 -30.03 -13.11
CA ARG A 204 -0.39 -29.25 -11.91
C ARG A 204 0.25 -27.87 -11.88
N SER A 205 0.71 -27.33 -13.00
CA SER A 205 1.37 -26.03 -13.07
C SER A 205 0.68 -25.08 -14.06
N SER A 206 0.56 -23.82 -13.68
CA SER A 206 0.06 -22.76 -14.55
C SER A 206 1.17 -21.78 -14.89
N VAL A 207 1.30 -21.41 -16.16
CA VAL A 207 2.25 -20.39 -16.62
C VAL A 207 1.69 -19.01 -16.29
N LEU A 208 2.38 -18.26 -15.44
CA LEU A 208 2.03 -16.86 -15.13
C LEU A 208 2.72 -15.87 -16.06
N PHE A 209 3.90 -16.24 -16.55
CA PHE A 209 4.74 -15.42 -17.41
C PHE A 209 5.65 -16.31 -18.24
N ALA A 210 5.89 -15.94 -19.50
CA ALA A 210 6.86 -16.58 -20.37
C ALA A 210 7.53 -15.53 -21.25
N GLN A 211 8.86 -15.60 -21.33
CA GLN A 211 9.71 -14.74 -22.14
C GLN A 211 10.73 -15.60 -22.87
N SER A 212 10.84 -15.41 -24.18
CA SER A 212 11.86 -16.07 -24.99
C SER A 212 12.89 -15.09 -25.51
N GLY A 213 13.97 -15.65 -26.03
CA GLY A 213 15.04 -14.90 -26.66
C GLY A 213 16.10 -15.82 -27.23
N SER A 214 17.22 -15.25 -27.63
CA SER A 214 18.40 -15.98 -28.08
C SER A 214 19.68 -15.36 -27.54
N ILE A 215 20.69 -16.20 -27.31
CA ILE A 215 22.05 -15.80 -26.95
C ILE A 215 23.04 -16.57 -27.81
N ASN A 216 23.90 -15.86 -28.54
CA ASN A 216 24.78 -16.46 -29.57
C ASN A 216 23.98 -17.38 -30.53
N ASP A 217 22.78 -16.95 -30.94
CA ASP A 217 21.80 -17.69 -31.76
C ASP A 217 21.19 -18.94 -31.10
N ASN A 218 21.55 -19.29 -29.87
CA ASN A 218 20.89 -20.36 -29.12
C ASN A 218 19.61 -19.82 -28.46
N PRO A 219 18.43 -20.40 -28.76
CA PRO A 219 17.18 -19.94 -28.18
C PRO A 219 17.09 -20.35 -26.72
N PHE A 220 16.46 -19.48 -25.91
CA PHE A 220 16.10 -19.77 -24.54
C PHE A 220 14.66 -19.31 -24.27
N VAL A 221 14.06 -19.93 -23.27
CA VAL A 221 12.78 -19.52 -22.69
C VAL A 221 12.89 -19.56 -21.18
N PHE A 222 12.37 -18.55 -20.52
CA PHE A 222 12.18 -18.56 -19.08
C PHE A 222 10.78 -18.05 -18.74
N GLY A 223 10.29 -18.46 -17.59
CA GLY A 223 8.93 -18.14 -17.20
C GLY A 223 8.70 -18.38 -15.73
N HIS A 224 7.60 -17.82 -15.24
CA HIS A 224 7.18 -18.04 -13.87
C HIS A 224 6.03 -19.04 -13.87
N LEU A 225 6.26 -20.22 -13.28
CA LEU A 225 5.26 -21.27 -13.13
C LEU A 225 4.68 -21.25 -11.71
N ARG A 226 3.37 -21.37 -11.59
CA ARG A 226 2.68 -21.57 -10.31
C ARG A 226 2.26 -23.02 -10.20
N LYS A 227 2.89 -23.76 -9.29
CA LYS A 227 2.47 -25.13 -8.96
C LYS A 227 1.23 -25.11 -8.08
N MET A 228 0.26 -25.94 -8.42
CA MET A 228 -0.96 -26.13 -7.66
C MET A 228 -0.71 -27.21 -6.60
N GLN A 229 -0.79 -26.82 -5.34
CA GLN A 229 -0.78 -27.74 -4.21
C GLN A 229 -2.22 -27.93 -3.75
N TRP A 230 -2.80 -29.10 -4.03
CA TRP A 230 -4.04 -29.52 -3.39
C TRP A 230 -3.67 -30.18 -2.07
N GLY A 231 -4.37 -29.83 -0.99
CA GLY A 231 -4.25 -30.60 0.26
C GLY A 231 -4.82 -31.99 0.04
N GLU A 232 -4.03 -33.03 0.30
CA GLU A 232 -4.55 -34.38 0.45
C GLU A 232 -5.41 -34.39 1.71
N GLN A 233 -6.69 -34.76 1.60
CA GLN A 233 -7.47 -35.11 2.78
C GLN A 233 -6.84 -36.37 3.37
N THR A 234 -6.12 -36.23 4.48
CA THR A 234 -5.75 -37.32 5.40
C THR A 234 -6.97 -37.88 6.09
#